data_AF-A0A6B0YAA1-F1
#
_entry.id   AF-A0A6B0YAA1-F1
#
_cell.length_a   1.000
_cell.length_b   1.000
_cell.length_c   1.000
_cell.angle_alpha   90.00
_cell.angle_beta   90.00
_cell.angle_gamma   90.00
#
_symmetry.space_group_name_H-M   'P 1'
#
loop_
_entity.id
_entity.type
_entity.pdbx_description
1 polymer ?
#
loop_
_entity_poly.entity_id
_entity_poly.type
_entity_poly.pdbx_seq_one_letter_code
_entity_poly.pdbx_strand_id
1 'polypeptide(L)'
;MADDRTARFDVAALHAALDSQRRSRHLAWKDVADESGVSASTLTRLSQGRQPDVNSLAALTAWLGISADDFMRSERPPRFGAAAPLTRISSIIHQDPNLNPEGAAALEEMIKATYARLRRDRDDQRR
;
A
#
# COMPACT_ATOMS: atom_id res chain seq x y z
N MET A 1 -30.84 -6.79 13.06
CA MET A 1 -30.81 -7.34 11.69
C MET A 1 -29.95 -6.43 10.84
N ALA A 2 -29.07 -7.04 10.02
CA ALA A 2 -28.06 -6.45 9.12
C ALA A 2 -27.00 -5.52 9.76
N ASP A 3 -25.94 -6.14 10.29
CA ASP A 3 -24.69 -5.49 10.65
C ASP A 3 -23.83 -5.35 9.38
N ASP A 4 -23.94 -4.21 8.71
CA ASP A 4 -23.17 -3.88 7.51
C ASP A 4 -21.73 -3.50 7.88
N ARG A 5 -20.95 -4.50 8.30
CA ARG A 5 -19.48 -4.40 8.41
C ARG A 5 -18.86 -4.62 7.02
N THR A 6 -19.28 -3.84 6.02
CA THR A 6 -18.65 -3.88 4.70
C THR A 6 -17.20 -3.42 4.85
N ALA A 7 -16.25 -4.32 4.56
CA ALA A 7 -14.86 -3.94 4.41
C ALA A 7 -14.76 -2.81 3.37
N ARG A 8 -14.27 -1.64 3.78
CA ARG A 8 -14.19 -0.47 2.91
C ARG A 8 -12.92 -0.56 2.08
N PHE A 9 -13.07 -0.59 0.76
CA PHE A 9 -11.94 -0.60 -0.15
C PHE A 9 -11.17 0.74 -0.10
N ASP A 10 -9.85 0.68 0.01
CA ASP A 10 -8.97 1.83 0.06
C ASP A 10 -8.41 2.19 -1.32
N VAL A 11 -9.18 3.00 -2.05
CA VAL A 11 -8.79 3.50 -3.38
C VAL A 11 -7.50 4.31 -3.33
N ALA A 12 -7.30 5.08 -2.25
CA ALA A 12 -6.10 5.92 -2.11
C ALA A 12 -4.85 5.07 -1.91
N ALA A 13 -4.94 4.00 -1.12
CA ALA A 13 -3.84 3.05 -0.95
C ALA A 13 -3.51 2.32 -2.26
N LEU A 14 -4.52 1.88 -3.03
CA LEU A 14 -4.28 1.27 -4.35
C LEU A 14 -3.56 2.24 -5.28
N HIS A 15 -4.04 3.49 -5.39
CA HIS A 15 -3.40 4.50 -6.24
C HIS A 15 -1.96 4.80 -5.80
N ALA A 16 -1.69 4.88 -4.49
CA ALA A 16 -0.35 5.09 -3.96
C ALA A 16 0.59 3.92 -4.29
N ALA A 17 0.10 2.67 -4.19
CA ALA A 17 0.88 1.49 -4.58
C ALA A 17 1.23 1.51 -6.07
N LEU A 18 0.26 1.86 -6.93
CA LEU A 18 0.49 2.05 -8.37
C LEU A 18 1.53 3.14 -8.65
N ASP A 19 1.43 4.30 -8.00
CA ASP A 19 2.39 5.39 -8.20
C ASP A 19 3.80 4.98 -7.76
N SER A 20 3.92 4.27 -6.65
CA SER A 20 5.20 3.75 -6.15
C SER A 20 5.85 2.78 -7.14
N GLN A 21 5.09 1.80 -7.63
CA GLN A 21 5.59 0.81 -8.61
C GLN A 21 5.89 1.44 -9.97
N ARG A 22 5.07 2.40 -10.40
CA ARG A 22 5.31 3.18 -11.62
C ARG A 22 6.64 3.93 -11.54
N ARG A 23 6.90 4.60 -10.40
CA ARG A 23 8.15 5.36 -10.19
C ARG A 23 9.37 4.47 -10.06
N SER A 24 9.26 3.33 -9.36
CA SER A 24 10.38 2.39 -9.22
C SER A 24 10.81 1.81 -10.58
N ARG A 25 9.85 1.66 -11.51
CA ARG A 25 10.09 1.20 -12.88
C ARG A 25 10.33 2.33 -13.89
N HIS A 26 10.41 3.59 -13.44
CA HIS A 26 10.59 4.78 -14.29
C HIS A 26 9.55 4.95 -15.41
N LEU A 27 8.30 4.55 -15.15
CA LEU A 27 7.20 4.57 -16.13
C LEU A 27 6.36 5.85 -16.06
N ALA A 28 5.73 6.23 -17.17
CA ALA A 28 4.64 7.19 -17.20
C ALA A 28 3.29 6.48 -16.95
N TRP A 29 2.24 7.25 -16.61
CA TRP A 29 0.89 6.67 -16.42
C TRP A 29 0.31 6.02 -17.67
N LYS A 30 0.74 6.47 -18.86
CA LYS A 30 0.39 5.82 -20.12
C LYS A 30 0.94 4.39 -20.18
N ASP A 31 2.20 4.22 -19.80
CA ASP A 31 2.83 2.89 -19.83
C ASP A 31 2.14 1.94 -18.83
N VAL A 32 1.70 2.45 -17.67
CA VAL A 32 0.89 1.66 -16.73
C VAL A 32 -0.42 1.23 -17.36
N ALA A 33 -1.12 2.11 -18.09
CA ALA A 33 -2.35 1.77 -18.80
C ALA A 33 -2.12 0.65 -19.82
N ASP A 34 -1.07 0.80 -20.63
CA ASP A 34 -0.71 -0.15 -21.69
C ASP A 34 -0.30 -1.52 -21.12
N GLU A 35 0.50 -1.55 -20.05
CA GLU A 35 0.97 -2.79 -19.43
C GLU A 35 -0.10 -3.52 -18.60
N SER A 36 -0.95 -2.78 -17.89
CA SER A 36 -2.00 -3.39 -17.07
C SER A 36 -3.28 -3.69 -17.87
N GLY A 37 -3.40 -3.17 -19.10
CA GLY A 37 -4.59 -3.33 -19.94
C GLY A 37 -5.80 -2.52 -19.49
N VAL A 38 -5.64 -1.56 -18.57
CA VAL A 38 -6.71 -0.62 -18.20
C VAL A 38 -6.61 0.68 -18.99
N SER A 39 -7.73 1.37 -19.17
CA SER A 39 -7.71 2.67 -19.86
C SER A 39 -7.05 3.78 -19.03
N ALA A 40 -6.43 4.76 -19.69
CA ALA A 40 -5.91 5.96 -19.03
C ALA A 40 -7.01 6.75 -18.28
N SER A 41 -8.26 6.69 -18.77
CA SER A 41 -9.42 7.28 -18.09
C SER A 41 -9.70 6.57 -16.75
N THR A 42 -9.57 5.24 -16.71
CA THR A 42 -9.69 4.45 -15.47
C THR A 42 -8.65 4.92 -14.44
N LEU A 43 -7.39 5.09 -14.84
CA LEU A 43 -6.32 5.56 -13.96
C LEU A 43 -6.56 7.00 -13.47
N THR A 44 -7.07 7.88 -14.34
CA THR A 44 -7.43 9.25 -13.97
C THR A 44 -8.58 9.28 -12.95
N ARG A 45 -9.61 8.47 -13.17
CA ARG A 45 -10.72 8.34 -12.20
C ARG A 45 -10.23 7.78 -10.87
N LEU A 46 -9.29 6.83 -10.90
CA LEU A 46 -8.69 6.25 -9.71
C LEU A 46 -7.92 7.30 -8.90
N SER A 47 -7.13 8.17 -9.55
CA SER A 47 -6.42 9.27 -8.87
C SER A 47 -7.35 10.30 -8.23
N GLN A 48 -8.57 10.43 -8.76
CA GLN A 48 -9.66 11.23 -8.20
C GLN A 48 -10.44 10.50 -7.08
N GLY A 49 -9.98 9.33 -6.65
CA GLY A 49 -10.59 8.55 -5.58
C GLY A 49 -11.84 7.75 -5.99
N ARG A 50 -12.11 7.60 -7.30
CA ARG A 50 -13.20 6.76 -7.77
C ARG A 50 -12.78 5.29 -7.74
N GLN A 51 -13.65 4.46 -7.18
CA GLN A 51 -13.41 3.03 -7.08
C GLN A 51 -13.36 2.39 -8.49
N PRO A 52 -12.36 1.54 -8.77
CA PRO A 52 -12.32 0.79 -10.02
C PRO A 52 -13.41 -0.29 -10.02
N ASP A 53 -13.86 -0.68 -11.21
CA ASP A 53 -14.66 -1.90 -11.36
C ASP A 53 -13.82 -3.16 -11.08
N VAL A 54 -14.48 -4.31 -10.98
CA VAL A 54 -13.85 -5.59 -10.61
C VAL A 54 -12.75 -6.00 -11.61
N ASN A 55 -12.97 -5.77 -12.90
CA ASN A 55 -12.00 -6.15 -13.94
C ASN A 55 -10.75 -5.26 -13.87
N SER A 56 -10.96 -3.95 -13.73
CA SER A 56 -9.89 -2.96 -13.58
C SER A 56 -9.10 -3.22 -12.30
N LEU A 57 -9.78 -3.55 -11.19
CA LEU A 57 -9.12 -3.90 -9.94
C LEU A 57 -8.24 -5.13 -10.12
N ALA A 58 -8.78 -6.22 -10.67
CA ALA A 58 -8.04 -7.46 -10.90
C ALA A 58 -6.79 -7.23 -11.76
N ALA A 59 -6.94 -6.50 -12.86
CA ALA A 59 -5.85 -6.15 -13.77
C ALA A 59 -4.74 -5.33 -13.07
N LEU A 60 -5.12 -4.31 -12.31
CA LEU A 60 -4.17 -3.47 -11.57
C LEU A 60 -3.45 -4.22 -10.45
N THR A 61 -4.17 -5.08 -9.71
CA THR A 61 -3.56 -5.92 -8.66
C THR A 61 -2.62 -6.97 -9.23
N ALA A 62 -2.95 -7.55 -10.39
CA ALA A 62 -2.07 -8.47 -11.10
C ALA A 62 -0.79 -7.77 -11.58
N TRP A 63 -0.91 -6.55 -12.13
CA TRP A 63 0.23 -5.73 -12.53
C TRP A 63 1.14 -5.34 -11.35
N LEU A 64 0.55 -5.08 -10.18
CA LEU A 64 1.29 -4.82 -8.94
C LEU A 64 1.94 -6.07 -8.34
N GLY A 65 1.41 -7.26 -8.60
CA GLY A 65 1.77 -8.48 -7.88
C GLY A 65 1.31 -8.48 -6.41
N ILE A 66 0.27 -7.71 -6.08
CA ILE A 66 -0.26 -7.52 -4.72
C ILE A 66 -1.73 -7.94 -4.70
N SER A 67 -2.21 -8.53 -3.61
CA SER A 67 -3.62 -8.96 -3.51
C SER A 67 -4.56 -7.77 -3.33
N ALA A 68 -5.76 -7.84 -3.91
CA ALA A 68 -6.83 -6.87 -3.66
C ALA A 68 -7.18 -6.78 -2.15
N ASP A 69 -7.02 -7.88 -1.41
CA ASP A 69 -7.26 -7.96 0.03
C ASP A 69 -6.38 -6.99 0.83
N ASP A 70 -5.19 -6.65 0.33
CA ASP A 70 -4.28 -5.71 1.01
C ASP A 70 -4.83 -4.27 1.02
N PHE A 71 -5.78 -3.97 0.15
CA PHE A 71 -6.47 -2.68 0.08
C PHE A 71 -7.83 -2.70 0.76
N MET A 72 -8.25 -3.82 1.33
CA MET A 72 -9.52 -3.93 2.06
C MET A 72 -9.32 -3.48 3.51
N ARG A 73 -9.90 -2.34 3.88
CA ARG A 73 -9.91 -1.89 5.29
C ARG A 73 -10.82 -2.81 6.08
N SER A 74 -10.20 -3.71 6.83
CA SER A 74 -10.90 -4.51 7.83
C SER A 74 -10.85 -3.78 9.17
N GLU A 75 -12.01 -3.52 9.78
CA GLU A 75 -12.09 -3.12 11.18
C GLU A 75 -11.75 -4.27 12.15
N ARG A 76 -11.47 -5.47 11.61
CA ARG A 76 -11.06 -6.60 12.43
C ARG A 76 -9.68 -6.34 13.04
N PRO A 77 -9.52 -6.63 14.35
CA PRO A 77 -8.20 -6.59 14.96
C PRO A 77 -7.25 -7.52 14.19
N PRO A 78 -5.95 -7.17 14.13
CA PRO A 78 -4.96 -8.02 13.48
C PRO A 78 -5.09 -9.45 13.99
N ARG A 79 -5.09 -10.42 13.06
CA ARG A 79 -5.19 -11.85 13.39
C ARG A 79 -4.08 -12.20 14.38
N PHE A 80 -4.37 -13.08 15.33
CA PHE A 80 -3.35 -13.61 16.24
C PHE A 80 -2.21 -14.22 15.40
N GLY A 81 -0.96 -13.78 15.65
CA GLY A 81 0.20 -14.15 14.85
C GLY A 81 0.54 -13.23 13.66
N ALA A 82 -0.28 -12.21 13.37
CA ALA A 82 0.09 -11.20 12.38
C ALA A 82 1.22 -10.31 12.92
N ALA A 83 2.37 -10.33 12.25
CA ALA A 83 3.48 -9.46 12.59
C ALA A 83 3.06 -7.98 12.56
N ALA A 84 3.52 -7.21 13.57
CA ALA A 84 3.30 -5.78 13.62
C ALA A 84 3.78 -5.12 12.31
N PRO A 85 3.18 -4.01 11.85
CA PRO A 85 3.57 -3.35 10.61
C PRO A 85 5.07 -3.06 10.51
N LEU A 86 5.68 -2.56 11.60
CA LEU A 86 7.13 -2.32 11.65
C LEU A 86 7.94 -3.60 11.45
N THR A 87 7.55 -4.72 12.07
CA THR A 87 8.23 -6.02 11.91
C THR A 87 8.20 -6.48 10.45
N ARG A 88 7.07 -6.31 9.76
CA ARG A 88 6.96 -6.64 8.33
C ARG A 88 7.87 -5.76 7.47
N ILE A 89 7.88 -4.45 7.72
CA ILE A 89 8.74 -3.50 6.99
C ILE A 89 10.22 -3.84 7.22
N SER A 90 10.64 -4.08 8.46
CA SER A 90 12.00 -4.50 8.79
C SER A 90 12.39 -5.77 8.03
N SER A 91 11.51 -6.77 7.96
CA SER A 91 11.77 -8.00 7.22
C SER A 91 11.98 -7.76 5.72
N ILE A 92 11.20 -6.86 5.11
CA ILE A 92 11.32 -6.52 3.68
C ILE A 92 12.67 -5.84 3.41
N ILE A 93 13.06 -4.88 4.25
CA ILE A 93 14.32 -4.14 4.09
C ILE A 93 15.53 -5.07 4.16
N HIS A 94 15.54 -6.00 5.11
CA HIS A 94 16.65 -6.95 5.26
C HIS A 94 16.71 -8.00 4.14
N GLN A 95 15.63 -8.18 3.38
CA GLN A 95 15.57 -9.11 2.24
C GLN A 95 15.87 -8.43 0.90
N ASP A 96 16.04 -7.10 0.87
CA ASP A 96 16.31 -6.36 -0.37
C ASP A 96 17.76 -6.60 -0.83
N PRO A 97 17.98 -7.30 -1.96
CA PRO A 97 19.32 -7.58 -2.45
C PRO A 97 20.08 -6.32 -2.92
N ASN A 98 19.40 -5.19 -3.09
CA ASN A 98 20.02 -3.94 -3.50
C ASN A 98 20.58 -3.12 -2.33
N LEU A 99 20.34 -3.55 -1.08
CA LEU A 99 20.84 -2.89 0.12
C LEU A 99 22.00 -3.68 0.72
N ASN A 100 23.07 -2.98 1.09
CA ASN A 100 24.10 -3.54 1.95
C ASN A 100 23.63 -3.53 3.42
N PRO A 101 24.26 -4.29 4.33
CA PRO A 101 23.81 -4.38 5.72
C PRO A 101 23.74 -3.04 6.46
N GLU A 102 24.69 -2.14 6.17
CA GLU A 102 24.74 -0.81 6.78
C GLU A 102 23.57 0.08 6.31
N GLY A 103 23.27 0.08 5.01
CA GLY A 103 22.15 0.80 4.42
C GLY A 103 20.80 0.29 4.90
N ALA A 104 20.65 -1.03 5.01
CA ALA A 104 19.45 -1.65 5.58
C ALA A 104 19.23 -1.21 7.04
N ALA A 105 20.29 -1.23 7.86
CA ALA A 105 20.22 -0.78 9.26
C ALA A 105 19.89 0.72 9.38
N ALA A 106 20.51 1.57 8.56
CA ALA A 106 20.25 3.00 8.56
C ALA A 106 18.79 3.33 8.18
N LEU A 107 18.25 2.65 7.16
CA LEU A 107 16.86 2.80 6.75
C LEU A 107 15.90 2.33 7.84
N GLU A 108 16.21 1.20 8.49
CA GLU A 108 15.39 0.68 9.58
C GLU A 108 15.32 1.65 10.77
N GLU A 109 16.46 2.22 11.19
CA GLU A 109 16.52 3.22 12.26
C GLU A 109 15.70 4.46 11.93
N MET A 110 15.83 4.99 10.71
CA MET A 110 15.05 6.15 10.25
C MET A 110 13.54 5.88 10.32
N ILE A 111 13.10 4.70 9.87
CA ILE A 111 11.68 4.31 9.86
C ILE A 111 11.16 4.12 11.29
N LYS A 112 11.90 3.42 12.16
CA LYS A 112 11.53 3.22 13.57
C LYS A 112 11.41 4.54 14.31
N ALA A 113 12.39 5.44 14.16
CA ALA A 113 12.39 6.75 14.79
C ALA A 113 11.18 7.60 14.35
N THR A 114 10.92 7.64 13.03
CA THR A 114 9.80 8.39 12.45
C THR A 114 8.45 7.82 12.91
N TYR A 115 8.30 6.50 12.89
CA TYR A 115 7.08 5.83 13.35
C TYR A 115 6.79 6.11 14.83
N ALA A 116 7.80 6.03 15.69
CA ALA A 116 7.67 6.27 17.12
C ALA A 116 7.28 7.73 17.46
N ARG A 117 7.71 8.70 16.63
CA ARG A 117 7.33 10.11 16.75
C ARG A 117 5.87 10.33 16.36
N LEU A 118 5.48 9.91 15.15
CA LEU A 118 4.13 10.12 14.62
C LEU A 118 3.06 9.42 15.47
N ARG A 119 3.40 8.29 16.10
CA ARG A 119 2.47 7.59 16.98
C ARG A 119 2.26 8.30 18.32
N ARG A 120 3.31 8.90 18.90
CA ARG A 120 3.20 9.73 20.11
C ARG A 120 2.33 10.95 19.88
N ASP A 121 2.56 11.68 18.78
CA ASP A 121 1.79 12.89 18.43
C ASP A 121 0.28 12.58 18.29
N ARG A 122 -0.08 11.40 17.78
CA ARG A 122 -1.47 10.94 17.67
C ARG A 122 -2.10 10.59 19.02
N ASP A 123 -1.33 10.00 19.93
CA ASP A 123 -1.81 9.64 21.27
C ASP A 123 -1.98 10.90 22.14
N ASP A 124 -1.13 11.92 21.95
CA ASP A 124 -1.24 13.23 22.60
C ASP A 124 -2.44 14.04 22.08
N GLN A 125 -2.75 13.99 20.78
CA GLN A 125 -3.94 14.64 20.19
C GLN A 125 -5.28 13.98 20.56
N ARG A 126 -5.26 12.80 21.18
CA ARG A 126 -6.46 12.07 21.62
C ARG A 126 -6.77 12.22 23.11
N ARG A 127 -5.91 12.90 23.87
CA ARG A 127 -6.11 13.25 25.29
C ARG A 127 -6.65 14.66 25.43
#